data_AF-A0A419JUE0-F1
#
_entry.id   AF-A0A419JUE0-F1
#
_cell.length_a   1.000
_cell.length_b   1.000
_cell.length_c   1.000
_cell.angle_alpha   90.00
_cell.angle_beta   90.00
_cell.angle_gamma   90.00
#
_symmetry.space_group_name_H-M   'P 1'
#
loop_
_entity.id
_entity.type
_entity.pdbx_description
1 polymer ?
#
loop_
_entity_poly.entity_id
_entity_poly.type
_entity_poly.pdbx_seq_one_letter_code
_entity_poly.pdbx_strand_id
1 'polypeptide(L)'
;RVLTQHELEEKIARGEFNAKTVVMIQCIGARNEERPNCSRICCGQAIKNALKIKEISPETEIYVLYKDIRTYGFREDYYREAATKGVLFISYEDERKPRVIKENGKLKVTFLEPVLKEEVEIEPDLLVLSAATVPNPDNKRIAEMLKVPLTKDGFFLEAHMKLRPVDFATEGVFLCGMAHSPKYIDESIAQACAAAARATTILSKPTLEMEGIIANVNEDLCSGCRICEHLCPYGAIEMKEQADGKLIAHVIEALCKGCGACGSACPTKAITMGHFTTEEILAQVKAALVEVKA
;
A
#
# COMPACT_ATOMS: atom_id res chain seq x y z
N ARG A 1 4.15 15.43 27.82
CA ARG A 1 5.64 15.44 27.84
C ARG A 1 6.21 14.52 26.77
N VAL A 2 5.58 13.36 26.50
CA VAL A 2 5.83 12.58 25.28
C VAL A 2 4.71 12.86 24.29
N LEU A 3 5.03 13.13 23.02
CA LEU A 3 4.08 13.37 21.93
C LEU A 3 4.57 12.68 20.67
N THR A 4 3.68 12.40 19.73
CA THR A 4 4.03 12.12 18.33
C THR A 4 4.32 13.41 17.57
N GLN A 5 4.95 13.32 16.40
CA GLN A 5 5.12 14.47 15.50
C GLN A 5 3.78 15.11 15.10
N HIS A 6 2.72 14.31 14.98
CA HIS A 6 1.39 14.81 14.63
C HIS A 6 0.78 15.62 15.76
N GLU A 7 0.81 15.10 17.00
CA GLU A 7 0.32 15.83 18.17
C GLU A 7 1.14 17.11 18.45
N LEU A 8 2.45 17.08 18.19
CA LEU A 8 3.28 18.29 18.25
C LEU A 8 2.81 19.33 17.22
N GLU A 9 2.56 18.89 15.99
CA GLU A 9 2.10 19.76 14.91
C GLU A 9 0.75 20.42 15.25
N GLU A 10 -0.20 19.67 15.81
CA GLU A 10 -1.47 20.22 16.31
C GLU A 10 -1.26 21.26 17.42
N LYS A 11 -0.35 21.00 18.38
CA LYS A 11 -0.04 21.95 19.45
C LYS A 11 0.59 23.24 18.94
N ILE A 12 1.53 23.13 17.99
CA ILE A 12 2.14 24.30 17.34
C ILE A 12 1.07 25.10 16.61
N ALA A 13 0.17 24.43 15.88
CA ALA A 13 -0.91 25.08 15.14
C ALA A 13 -1.90 25.82 16.06
N ARG A 14 -2.16 25.32 17.27
CA ARG A 14 -2.99 25.98 18.29
C ARG A 14 -2.27 27.09 19.05
N GLY A 15 -0.97 27.30 18.82
CA GLY A 15 -0.17 28.27 19.57
C GLY A 15 0.16 27.84 21.00
N GLU A 16 0.04 26.55 21.31
CA GLU A 16 0.22 25.98 22.66
C GLU A 16 1.64 25.45 22.90
N PHE A 17 2.60 25.78 22.01
CA PHE A 17 3.98 25.31 22.14
C PHE A 17 4.72 26.09 23.24
N ASN A 18 5.18 25.37 24.26
CA ASN A 18 6.01 25.91 25.34
C ASN A 18 6.98 24.83 25.84
N ALA A 19 8.20 24.83 25.34
CA ALA A 19 9.29 23.95 25.75
C ALA A 19 10.62 24.63 25.44
N LYS A 20 11.61 24.52 26.33
CA LYS A 20 12.97 25.04 26.11
C LYS A 20 13.86 24.00 25.45
N THR A 21 13.65 22.72 25.78
CA THR A 21 14.42 21.61 25.22
C THR A 21 13.50 20.56 24.62
N VAL A 22 13.69 20.26 23.33
CA VAL A 22 12.91 19.29 22.56
C VAL A 22 13.84 18.22 22.01
N VAL A 23 13.53 16.95 22.30
CA VAL A 23 14.22 15.80 21.70
C VAL A 23 13.26 15.09 20.77
N MET A 24 13.63 14.91 19.50
CA MET A 24 12.87 14.19 18.50
C MET A 24 13.57 12.88 18.14
N ILE A 25 12.90 11.73 18.28
CA ILE A 25 13.48 10.43 17.93
C ILE A 25 12.86 9.92 16.63
N GLN A 26 13.71 9.69 15.63
CA GLN A 26 13.31 9.16 14.32
C GLN A 26 13.15 7.63 14.34
N CYS A 27 12.49 7.10 13.32
CA CYS A 27 12.31 5.66 13.08
C CYS A 27 11.57 4.91 14.20
N ILE A 28 10.64 5.57 14.91
CA ILE A 28 9.83 4.90 15.94
C ILE A 28 8.78 4.02 15.26
N GLY A 29 8.93 2.70 15.41
CA GLY A 29 8.03 1.72 14.79
C GLY A 29 8.26 1.50 13.29
N ALA A 30 9.37 1.97 12.73
CA ALA A 30 9.77 1.75 11.33
C ALA A 30 11.26 1.40 11.25
N ARG A 31 11.68 0.76 10.15
CA ARG A 31 13.05 0.24 9.97
C ARG A 31 13.50 -0.63 11.15
N ASN A 32 12.67 -1.60 11.50
CA ASN A 32 12.93 -2.61 12.52
C ASN A 32 12.51 -4.00 11.99
N GLU A 33 12.67 -5.06 12.79
CA GLU A 33 12.36 -6.43 12.36
C GLU A 33 10.87 -6.64 12.02
N GLU A 34 9.95 -6.00 12.75
CA GLU A 34 8.51 -6.08 12.49
C GLU A 34 8.11 -5.30 11.23
N ARG A 35 8.73 -4.13 11.02
CA ARG A 35 8.44 -3.19 9.93
C ARG A 35 9.76 -2.71 9.32
N PRO A 36 10.33 -3.49 8.38
CA PRO A 36 11.65 -3.19 7.82
C PRO A 36 11.66 -1.93 6.95
N ASN A 37 10.50 -1.52 6.45
CA ASN A 37 10.37 -0.38 5.55
C ASN A 37 10.40 0.97 6.27
N CYS A 38 10.82 2.00 5.53
CA CYS A 38 10.85 3.38 5.99
C CYS A 38 9.49 4.05 5.77
N SER A 39 8.97 4.78 6.76
CA SER A 39 7.71 5.54 6.62
C SER A 39 7.84 6.82 5.81
N ARG A 40 9.02 7.12 5.25
CA ARG A 40 9.30 8.14 4.21
C ARG A 40 9.10 9.61 4.58
N ILE A 41 8.08 9.96 5.36
CA ILE A 41 7.68 11.32 5.71
C ILE A 41 8.22 11.79 7.07
N CYS A 42 8.62 10.87 7.94
CA CYS A 42 8.96 11.15 9.34
C CYS A 42 10.12 12.15 9.51
N CYS A 43 11.20 12.01 8.72
CA CYS A 43 12.33 12.95 8.76
C CYS A 43 11.91 14.35 8.32
N GLY A 44 11.16 14.46 7.22
CA GLY A 44 10.67 15.74 6.72
C GLY A 44 9.70 16.43 7.69
N GLN A 45 8.80 15.66 8.33
CA GLN A 45 7.89 16.20 9.33
C GLN A 45 8.64 16.74 10.56
N ALA A 46 9.65 16.00 11.04
CA ALA A 46 10.46 16.45 12.16
C ALA A 46 11.20 17.75 11.87
N ILE A 47 11.82 17.86 10.68
CA ILE A 47 12.54 19.06 10.24
C ILE A 47 11.59 20.24 10.07
N LYS A 48 10.43 20.03 9.44
CA LYS A 48 9.38 21.06 9.32
C LYS A 48 8.96 21.59 10.70
N ASN A 49 8.67 20.69 11.64
CA ASN A 49 8.28 21.07 12.99
C ASN A 49 9.43 21.78 13.73
N ALA A 50 10.67 21.33 13.57
CA ALA A 50 11.84 21.97 14.17
C ALA A 50 12.07 23.40 13.64
N LEU A 51 11.96 23.61 12.32
CA LEU A 51 12.01 24.94 11.71
C LEU A 51 10.90 25.84 12.27
N LYS A 52 9.68 25.32 12.38
CA LYS A 52 8.55 26.09 12.93
C LYS A 52 8.74 26.45 14.40
N ILE A 53 9.30 25.55 15.19
CA ILE A 53 9.69 25.84 16.57
C ILE A 53 10.73 26.96 16.60
N LYS A 54 11.78 26.90 15.77
CA LYS A 54 12.81 27.95 15.69
C LYS A 54 12.27 29.31 15.25
N GLU A 55 11.17 29.35 14.47
CA GLU A 55 10.47 30.61 14.15
C GLU A 55 9.74 31.20 15.37
N ILE A 56 9.08 30.35 16.17
CA ILE A 56 8.25 30.79 17.32
C ILE A 56 9.12 31.07 18.55
N SER A 57 10.13 30.23 18.78
CA SER A 57 11.05 30.29 19.90
C SER A 57 12.47 29.94 19.44
N PRO A 58 13.23 30.93 18.93
CA PRO A 58 14.58 30.73 18.40
C PRO A 58 15.56 30.06 19.38
N GLU A 59 15.40 30.36 20.67
CA GLU A 59 16.24 29.86 21.77
C GLU A 59 15.95 28.40 22.15
N THR A 60 14.88 27.78 21.63
CA THR A 60 14.56 26.39 21.95
C THR A 60 15.67 25.47 21.43
N GLU A 61 16.25 24.65 22.30
CA GLU A 61 17.23 23.63 21.94
C GLU A 61 16.51 22.41 21.36
N ILE A 62 16.90 22.01 20.14
CA ILE A 62 16.24 20.90 19.43
C ILE A 62 17.28 19.86 19.05
N TYR A 63 17.07 18.63 19.50
CA TYR A 63 17.89 17.48 19.20
C TYR A 63 17.09 16.49 18.36
N VAL A 64 17.59 16.11 17.20
CA VAL A 64 16.99 15.12 16.31
C VAL A 64 17.88 13.89 16.32
N LEU A 65 17.43 12.82 16.99
CA LEU A 65 18.11 11.54 17.05
C LEU A 65 17.67 10.67 15.87
N TYR A 66 18.59 10.26 15.00
CA TYR A 66 18.25 9.62 13.73
C TYR A 66 19.18 8.46 13.35
N LYS A 67 18.73 7.56 12.46
CA LYS A 67 19.62 6.58 11.80
C LYS A 67 20.25 7.17 10.54
N ASP A 68 19.38 7.52 9.59
CA ASP A 68 19.69 8.31 8.39
C ASP A 68 18.68 9.45 8.26
N ILE A 69 19.13 10.63 7.83
CA ILE A 69 18.22 11.71 7.41
C ILE A 69 17.82 11.44 5.96
N ARG A 70 16.51 11.30 5.72
CA ARG A 70 15.94 10.98 4.39
C ARG A 70 15.12 12.15 3.83
N THR A 71 15.80 13.26 3.54
CA THR A 71 15.26 14.49 2.93
C THR A 71 15.49 14.53 1.42
N TYR A 72 14.97 13.54 0.70
CA TYR A 72 15.21 13.42 -0.74
C TYR A 72 14.56 14.53 -1.58
N GLY A 73 15.15 14.79 -2.75
CA GLY A 73 14.74 15.87 -3.66
C GLY A 73 15.09 17.23 -3.08
N PHE A 74 14.20 18.21 -3.28
CA PHE A 74 14.40 19.58 -2.78
C PHE A 74 14.28 19.72 -1.26
N ARG A 75 13.97 18.64 -0.53
CA ARG A 75 13.81 18.68 0.92
C ARG A 75 15.14 18.80 1.68
N GLU A 76 16.25 18.56 1.01
CA GLU A 76 17.60 18.73 1.56
C GLU A 76 17.89 20.18 1.97
N ASP A 77 17.30 21.15 1.28
CA ASP A 77 17.48 22.56 1.62
C ASP A 77 16.86 22.89 2.98
N TYR A 78 15.71 22.30 3.33
CA TYR A 78 15.11 22.45 4.66
C TYR A 78 15.95 21.80 5.76
N TYR A 79 16.61 20.66 5.46
CA TYR A 79 17.54 20.05 6.40
C TYR A 79 18.73 20.98 6.68
N ARG A 80 19.34 21.54 5.63
CA ARG A 80 20.46 22.49 5.75
C ARG A 80 20.04 23.76 6.49
N GLU A 81 18.84 24.27 6.21
CA GLU A 81 18.28 25.43 6.91
C GLU A 81 18.11 25.14 8.41
N ALA A 82 17.54 23.98 8.76
CA ALA A 82 17.33 23.60 10.16
C ALA A 82 18.67 23.47 10.90
N ALA A 83 19.67 22.83 10.28
CA ALA A 83 21.02 22.75 10.84
C ALA A 83 21.65 24.14 11.05
N THR A 84 21.49 25.05 10.08
CA THR A 84 21.99 26.43 10.17
C THR A 84 21.31 27.22 11.30
N LYS A 85 20.03 26.93 11.57
CA LYS A 85 19.26 27.50 12.69
C LYS A 85 19.56 26.84 14.05
N GLY A 86 20.59 26.00 14.14
CA GLY A 86 21.05 25.39 15.39
C GLY A 86 20.22 24.20 15.85
N VAL A 87 19.53 23.50 14.95
CA VAL A 87 18.97 22.17 15.24
C VAL A 87 20.11 21.16 15.20
N LEU A 88 20.27 20.40 16.28
CA LEU A 88 21.32 19.40 16.41
C LEU A 88 20.81 18.05 15.90
N PHE A 89 21.53 17.47 14.94
CA PHE A 89 21.22 16.16 14.37
C PHE A 89 22.26 15.16 14.87
N ILE A 90 21.81 14.13 15.61
CA ILE A 90 22.70 13.11 16.20
C ILE A 90 22.34 11.74 15.64
N SER A 91 23.28 11.10 14.98
CA SER A 91 23.10 9.76 14.45
C SER A 91 23.19 8.69 15.55
N TYR A 92 22.34 7.68 15.49
CA TYR A 92 22.39 6.48 16.33
C TYR A 92 22.32 5.20 15.48
N GLU A 93 22.88 4.13 16.01
CA GLU A 93 22.94 2.80 15.37
C GLU A 93 21.87 1.86 15.95
N ASP A 94 21.54 0.78 15.24
CA ASP A 94 20.50 -0.16 15.70
C ASP A 94 20.91 -0.92 16.97
N GLU A 95 22.20 -1.18 17.13
CA GLU A 95 22.81 -1.81 18.29
C GLU A 95 22.84 -0.88 19.51
N ARG A 96 22.77 0.44 19.29
CA ARG A 96 22.86 1.48 20.34
C ARG A 96 21.77 2.53 20.16
N LYS A 97 20.53 2.11 20.35
CA LYS A 97 19.36 2.98 20.30
C LYS A 97 19.31 3.96 21.49
N PRO A 98 18.76 5.17 21.30
CA PRO A 98 18.48 6.07 22.41
C PRO A 98 17.59 5.42 23.47
N ARG A 99 17.97 5.56 24.73
CA ARG A 99 17.22 5.04 25.88
C ARG A 99 16.41 6.16 26.50
N VAL A 100 15.14 5.89 26.78
CA VAL A 100 14.24 6.85 27.43
C VAL A 100 13.81 6.28 28.76
N ILE A 101 14.14 6.97 29.84
CA ILE A 101 13.79 6.57 31.21
C ILE A 101 12.97 7.70 31.84
N LYS A 102 11.99 7.32 32.65
CA LYS A 102 11.22 8.25 33.48
C LYS A 102 11.62 8.05 34.95
N GLU A 103 12.33 9.01 35.51
CA GLU A 103 12.74 9.01 36.92
C GLU A 103 12.24 10.28 37.61
N ASN A 104 11.70 10.16 38.83
CA ASN A 104 11.27 11.30 39.65
C ASN A 104 10.36 12.31 38.92
N GLY A 105 9.51 11.81 38.01
CA GLY A 105 8.59 12.63 37.21
C GLY A 105 9.23 13.37 36.02
N LYS A 106 10.56 13.28 35.83
CA LYS A 106 11.30 13.82 34.70
C LYS A 106 11.59 12.73 33.66
N LEU A 107 11.71 13.15 32.40
CA LEU A 107 12.17 12.27 31.32
C LEU A 107 13.66 12.49 31.13
N LYS A 108 14.40 11.40 30.95
CA LYS A 108 15.81 11.39 30.59
C LYS A 108 15.97 10.63 29.30
N VAL A 109 16.70 11.21 28.35
CA VAL A 109 17.05 10.58 27.08
C VAL A 109 18.56 10.43 27.04
N THR A 110 19.02 9.18 26.99
CA THR A 110 20.44 8.84 26.92
C THR A 110 20.77 8.31 25.53
N PHE A 111 21.79 8.85 24.89
CA PHE A 111 22.26 8.39 23.58
C PHE A 111 23.78 8.57 23.46
N LEU A 112 24.40 7.81 22.57
CA LEU A 112 25.82 7.95 22.25
C LEU A 112 26.02 9.13 21.29
N GLU A 113 26.86 10.08 21.64
CA GLU A 113 27.27 11.14 20.71
C GLU A 113 28.41 10.61 19.82
N PRO A 114 28.25 10.61 18.48
CA PRO A 114 29.17 9.91 17.58
C PRO A 114 30.56 10.54 17.46
N VAL A 115 30.71 11.85 17.69
CA VAL A 115 31.99 12.57 17.59
C VAL A 115 32.81 12.40 18.86
N LEU A 116 32.20 12.61 20.02
CA LEU A 116 32.81 12.48 21.35
C LEU A 116 32.95 11.02 21.77
N LYS A 117 32.12 10.12 21.23
CA LYS A 117 32.03 8.70 21.61
C LYS A 117 31.68 8.49 23.09
N GLU A 118 30.93 9.42 23.66
CA GLU A 118 30.47 9.38 25.04
C GLU A 118 28.93 9.31 25.09
N GLU A 119 28.41 8.70 26.14
CA GLU A 119 26.97 8.74 26.40
C GLU A 119 26.60 10.12 26.95
N VAL A 120 25.66 10.76 26.28
CA VAL A 120 25.09 12.05 26.69
C VAL A 120 23.69 11.79 27.22
N GLU A 121 23.37 12.40 28.36
CA GLU A 121 22.04 12.41 28.96
C GLU A 121 21.42 13.81 28.84
N ILE A 122 20.19 13.87 28.32
CA ILE A 122 19.40 15.10 28.20
C ILE A 122 18.09 14.93 28.96
N GLU A 123 17.68 15.95 29.71
CA GLU A 123 16.35 16.06 30.33
C GLU A 123 15.44 16.96 29.47
N PRO A 124 14.70 16.42 28.48
CA PRO A 124 13.84 17.26 27.64
C PRO A 124 12.55 17.70 28.36
N ASP A 125 12.11 18.91 28.06
CA ASP A 125 10.74 19.35 28.37
C ASP A 125 9.72 18.57 27.54
N LEU A 126 10.08 18.29 26.29
CA LEU A 126 9.26 17.59 25.32
C LEU A 126 10.05 16.52 24.56
N LEU A 127 9.59 15.28 24.66
CA LEU A 127 10.05 14.16 23.84
C LEU A 127 9.05 13.93 22.71
N VAL A 128 9.52 13.93 21.48
CA VAL A 128 8.70 13.83 20.27
C VAL A 128 9.09 12.56 19.51
N LEU A 129 8.12 11.70 19.24
CA LEU A 129 8.31 10.44 18.55
C LEU A 129 7.87 10.59 17.09
N SER A 130 8.80 10.40 16.16
CA SER A 130 8.45 10.31 14.74
C SER A 130 7.96 8.89 14.43
N ALA A 131 6.70 8.66 14.77
CA ALA A 131 6.02 7.38 14.65
C ALA A 131 5.83 6.96 13.18
N ALA A 132 5.85 5.64 12.96
CA ALA A 132 5.65 5.04 11.67
C ALA A 132 4.22 5.25 11.14
N THR A 133 4.13 5.45 9.84
CA THR A 133 2.86 5.33 9.11
C THR A 133 2.51 3.85 8.96
N VAL A 134 1.33 3.47 9.43
CA VAL A 134 0.78 2.12 9.33
C VAL A 134 -0.39 2.07 8.34
N PRO A 135 -0.67 0.91 7.72
CA PRO A 135 -1.86 0.75 6.90
C PRO A 135 -3.14 0.91 7.73
N ASN A 136 -4.25 1.25 7.07
CA ASN A 136 -5.55 1.27 7.71
C ASN A 136 -5.98 -0.18 8.07
N PRO A 137 -6.43 -0.47 9.31
CA PRO A 137 -6.91 -1.79 9.70
C PRO A 137 -8.00 -2.37 8.77
N ASP A 138 -8.82 -1.53 8.16
CA ASP A 138 -9.88 -1.94 7.24
C ASP A 138 -9.38 -2.36 5.85
N ASN A 139 -8.09 -2.18 5.55
CA ASN A 139 -7.51 -2.51 4.24
C ASN A 139 -7.78 -3.95 3.83
N LYS A 140 -7.71 -4.91 4.77
CA LYS A 140 -7.99 -6.32 4.48
C LYS A 140 -9.41 -6.53 3.97
N ARG A 141 -10.39 -5.96 4.66
CA ARG A 141 -11.81 -6.04 4.28
C ARG A 141 -12.06 -5.39 2.92
N ILE A 142 -11.46 -4.22 2.67
CA ILE A 142 -11.60 -3.50 1.41
C ILE A 142 -10.94 -4.27 0.26
N ALA A 143 -9.76 -4.84 0.49
CA ALA A 143 -9.04 -5.67 -0.48
C ALA A 143 -9.86 -6.90 -0.90
N GLU A 144 -10.48 -7.60 0.05
CA GLU A 144 -11.35 -8.75 -0.20
C GLU A 144 -12.63 -8.37 -0.96
N MET A 145 -13.19 -7.20 -0.68
CA MET A 145 -14.38 -6.65 -1.35
C MET A 145 -14.08 -6.25 -2.80
N LEU A 146 -12.97 -5.54 -3.03
CA LEU A 146 -12.56 -5.07 -4.35
C LEU A 146 -11.75 -6.10 -5.15
N LYS A 147 -11.42 -7.25 -4.54
CA LYS A 147 -10.56 -8.30 -5.10
C LYS A 147 -9.21 -7.75 -5.56
N VAL A 148 -8.56 -6.96 -4.72
CA VAL A 148 -7.24 -6.37 -5.00
C VAL A 148 -6.19 -6.85 -3.99
N PRO A 149 -4.92 -6.99 -4.38
CA PRO A 149 -3.88 -7.50 -3.50
C PRO A 149 -3.40 -6.44 -2.50
N LEU A 150 -2.87 -6.92 -1.37
CA LEU A 150 -2.11 -6.12 -0.41
C LEU A 150 -0.62 -6.52 -0.46
N THR A 151 0.25 -5.58 -0.14
CA THR A 151 1.67 -5.82 0.14
C THR A 151 1.83 -6.59 1.46
N LYS A 152 3.04 -7.10 1.72
CA LYS A 152 3.37 -7.74 3.01
C LYS A 152 3.17 -6.82 4.21
N ASP A 153 3.27 -5.50 3.99
CA ASP A 153 3.08 -4.49 5.03
C ASP A 153 1.61 -4.05 5.18
N GLY A 154 0.68 -4.63 4.43
CA GLY A 154 -0.76 -4.34 4.53
C GLY A 154 -1.25 -3.09 3.77
N PHE A 155 -0.39 -2.47 2.94
CA PHE A 155 -0.81 -1.45 1.98
C PHE A 155 -1.32 -2.08 0.69
N PHE A 156 -2.01 -1.33 -0.16
CA PHE A 156 -2.47 -1.84 -1.45
C PHE A 156 -1.32 -2.00 -2.44
N LEU A 157 -1.28 -3.15 -3.12
CA LEU A 157 -0.24 -3.48 -4.09
C LEU A 157 -0.68 -3.08 -5.51
N GLU A 158 0.11 -2.24 -6.17
CA GLU A 158 -0.11 -1.83 -7.56
C GLU A 158 0.13 -2.99 -8.55
N ALA A 159 -0.39 -2.86 -9.77
CA ALA A 159 -0.21 -3.83 -10.84
C ALA A 159 1.26 -3.98 -11.27
N HIS A 160 1.96 -2.84 -11.44
CA HIS A 160 3.39 -2.85 -11.77
C HIS A 160 4.04 -1.52 -11.37
N MET A 161 5.09 -1.59 -10.55
CA MET A 161 5.80 -0.46 -9.95
C MET A 161 6.22 0.67 -10.90
N LYS A 162 6.45 0.37 -12.19
CA LYS A 162 6.91 1.37 -13.19
C LYS A 162 5.90 1.66 -14.29
N LEU A 163 5.14 0.64 -14.71
CA LEU A 163 4.31 0.72 -15.91
C LEU A 163 2.87 1.09 -15.57
N ARG A 164 2.39 0.63 -14.41
CA ARG A 164 1.02 0.78 -13.94
C ARG A 164 1.03 1.05 -12.42
N PRO A 165 1.64 2.16 -11.98
CA PRO A 165 1.87 2.42 -10.55
C PRO A 165 0.62 2.83 -9.77
N VAL A 166 -0.49 3.12 -10.47
CA VAL A 166 -1.77 3.54 -9.88
C VAL A 166 -2.93 2.63 -10.29
N ASP A 167 -2.63 1.53 -10.99
CA ASP A 167 -3.64 0.54 -11.40
C ASP A 167 -3.53 -0.68 -10.49
N PHE A 168 -4.62 -1.43 -10.37
CA PHE A 168 -4.58 -2.81 -9.89
C PHE A 168 -4.52 -3.81 -11.05
N ALA A 169 -4.17 -5.06 -10.74
CA ALA A 169 -4.31 -6.16 -11.68
C ALA A 169 -5.80 -6.36 -12.06
N THR A 170 -6.69 -6.16 -11.08
CA THR A 170 -8.14 -6.06 -11.27
C THR A 170 -8.46 -4.79 -12.05
N GLU A 171 -9.03 -4.95 -13.24
CA GLU A 171 -9.37 -3.83 -14.11
C GLU A 171 -10.46 -2.93 -13.52
N GLY A 172 -10.42 -1.65 -13.87
CA GLY A 172 -11.39 -0.65 -13.41
C GLY A 172 -11.20 -0.18 -11.96
N VAL A 173 -10.28 -0.78 -11.20
CA VAL A 173 -9.92 -0.34 -9.85
C VAL A 173 -8.56 0.37 -9.90
N PHE A 174 -8.47 1.52 -9.25
CA PHE A 174 -7.27 2.36 -9.23
C PHE A 174 -6.88 2.73 -7.80
N LEU A 175 -5.64 3.19 -7.65
CA LEU A 175 -4.98 3.40 -6.37
C LEU A 175 -4.33 4.78 -6.30
N CYS A 176 -4.51 5.49 -5.20
CA CYS A 176 -3.82 6.75 -4.96
C CYS A 176 -3.57 7.02 -3.46
N GLY A 177 -2.66 7.94 -3.18
CA GLY A 177 -2.39 8.44 -1.83
C GLY A 177 -1.74 7.42 -0.91
N MET A 178 -1.90 7.60 0.40
CA MET A 178 -1.22 6.79 1.41
C MET A 178 -1.77 5.36 1.53
N ALA A 179 -2.90 5.04 0.90
CA ALA A 179 -3.41 3.68 0.78
C ALA A 179 -2.40 2.75 0.05
N HIS A 180 -1.61 3.31 -0.88
CA HIS A 180 -0.55 2.60 -1.59
C HIS A 180 0.72 2.40 -0.76
N SER A 181 1.13 3.40 0.00
CA SER A 181 2.37 3.40 0.79
C SER A 181 2.58 4.77 1.46
N PRO A 182 3.43 4.89 2.50
CA PRO A 182 3.79 6.18 3.06
C PRO A 182 4.44 7.09 2.00
N LYS A 183 3.91 8.30 1.82
CA LYS A 183 4.34 9.27 0.80
C LYS A 183 3.94 10.68 1.17
N TYR A 184 4.56 11.67 0.53
CA TYR A 184 4.23 13.08 0.76
C TYR A 184 2.94 13.50 0.06
N ILE A 185 2.48 14.71 0.40
CA ILE A 185 1.22 15.28 -0.11
C ILE A 185 1.29 15.53 -1.62
N ASP A 186 2.39 16.10 -2.11
CA ASP A 186 2.66 16.31 -3.54
C ASP A 186 2.59 15.00 -4.34
N GLU A 187 3.20 13.94 -3.81
CA GLU A 187 3.15 12.61 -4.42
C GLU A 187 1.73 12.02 -4.40
N SER A 188 0.99 12.25 -3.32
CA SER A 188 -0.41 11.81 -3.19
C SER A 188 -1.31 12.51 -4.19
N ILE A 189 -1.13 13.82 -4.38
CA ILE A 189 -1.84 14.62 -5.38
C ILE A 189 -1.50 14.13 -6.77
N ALA A 190 -0.22 13.92 -7.08
CA ALA A 190 0.21 13.39 -8.38
C ALA A 190 -0.42 12.01 -8.68
N GLN A 191 -0.44 11.11 -7.70
CA GLN A 191 -1.11 9.81 -7.83
C GLN A 191 -2.63 9.96 -8.00
N ALA A 192 -3.28 10.90 -7.30
CA ALA A 192 -4.71 11.13 -7.47
C ALA A 192 -5.05 11.61 -8.89
N CYS A 193 -4.27 12.54 -9.44
CA CYS A 193 -4.38 12.96 -10.83
C CYS A 193 -4.15 11.80 -11.81
N ALA A 194 -3.13 10.98 -11.56
CA ALA A 194 -2.86 9.80 -12.39
C ALA A 194 -4.01 8.79 -12.34
N ALA A 195 -4.53 8.47 -11.15
CA ALA A 195 -5.67 7.56 -10.99
C ALA A 195 -6.93 8.08 -11.71
N ALA A 196 -7.22 9.38 -11.60
CA ALA A 196 -8.32 10.02 -12.33
C ALA A 196 -8.13 9.94 -13.85
N ALA A 197 -6.92 10.19 -14.35
CA ALA A 197 -6.62 10.07 -15.77
C ALA A 197 -6.79 8.63 -16.26
N ARG A 198 -6.29 7.64 -15.50
CA ARG A 198 -6.45 6.21 -15.82
C ARG A 198 -7.91 5.78 -15.82
N ALA A 199 -8.69 6.18 -14.83
CA ALA A 199 -10.14 5.93 -14.81
C ALA A 199 -10.85 6.54 -16.01
N THR A 200 -10.46 7.75 -16.42
CA THR A 200 -11.02 8.41 -17.61
C THR A 200 -10.77 7.62 -18.90
N THR A 201 -9.67 6.86 -19.01
CA THR A 201 -9.41 6.02 -20.20
C THR A 201 -10.44 4.91 -20.40
N ILE A 202 -11.14 4.53 -19.33
CA ILE A 202 -12.26 3.58 -19.35
C ILE A 202 -13.56 4.35 -19.57
N LEU A 203 -13.83 5.37 -18.74
CA LEU A 203 -15.09 6.11 -18.75
C LEU A 203 -15.37 6.93 -20.02
N SER A 204 -14.32 7.31 -20.76
CA SER A 204 -14.46 8.08 -22.00
C SER A 204 -14.84 7.23 -23.21
N LYS A 205 -14.78 5.90 -23.10
CA LYS A 205 -15.08 5.00 -24.21
C LYS A 205 -16.56 4.61 -24.20
N PRO A 206 -17.24 4.59 -25.35
CA PRO A 206 -18.64 4.16 -25.44
C PRO A 206 -18.79 2.64 -25.22
N THR A 207 -17.73 1.87 -25.48
CA THR A 207 -17.69 0.42 -25.32
C THR A 207 -16.31 0.00 -24.81
N LEU A 208 -16.26 -1.17 -24.16
CA LEU A 208 -15.01 -1.79 -23.68
C LEU A 208 -14.84 -3.14 -24.36
N GLU A 209 -13.61 -3.41 -24.78
CA GLU A 209 -13.21 -4.75 -25.23
C GLU A 209 -12.93 -5.60 -23.99
N MET A 210 -13.53 -6.78 -23.92
CA MET A 210 -13.29 -7.76 -22.87
C MET A 210 -12.48 -8.92 -23.43
N GLU A 211 -11.72 -9.59 -22.57
CA GLU A 211 -10.98 -10.79 -22.97
C GLU A 211 -11.94 -11.89 -23.43
N GLY A 212 -11.63 -12.52 -24.56
CA GLY A 212 -12.42 -13.60 -25.16
C GLY A 212 -12.31 -14.96 -24.46
N ILE A 213 -11.81 -15.00 -23.22
CA ILE A 213 -11.60 -16.24 -22.44
C ILE A 213 -12.88 -16.71 -21.72
N ILE A 214 -14.04 -16.35 -22.25
CA ILE A 214 -15.35 -16.63 -21.65
C ILE A 214 -15.78 -18.07 -21.88
N ALA A 215 -16.76 -18.52 -21.08
CA ALA A 215 -17.40 -19.82 -21.24
C ALA A 215 -18.34 -19.84 -22.45
N ASN A 216 -18.32 -20.92 -23.21
CA ASN A 216 -19.24 -21.20 -24.32
C ASN A 216 -19.96 -22.53 -24.06
N VAL A 217 -21.26 -22.60 -24.36
CA VAL A 217 -22.07 -23.81 -24.15
C VAL A 217 -22.45 -24.42 -25.48
N ASN A 218 -22.09 -25.68 -25.69
CA ASN A 218 -22.62 -26.51 -26.76
C ASN A 218 -24.02 -26.99 -26.39
N GLU A 219 -25.03 -26.48 -27.09
CA GLU A 219 -26.44 -26.76 -26.81
C GLU A 219 -26.80 -28.24 -27.04
N ASP A 220 -26.17 -28.91 -27.99
CA ASP A 220 -26.44 -30.32 -28.31
C ASP A 220 -25.97 -31.28 -27.20
N LEU A 221 -24.94 -30.88 -26.45
CA LEU A 221 -24.39 -31.66 -25.34
C LEU A 221 -24.96 -31.26 -23.97
N CYS A 222 -25.66 -30.13 -23.89
CA CYS A 222 -26.13 -29.59 -22.63
C CYS A 222 -27.38 -30.35 -22.16
N SER A 223 -27.29 -30.93 -20.95
CA SER A 223 -28.40 -31.69 -20.36
C SER A 223 -29.34 -30.87 -19.47
N GLY A 224 -29.07 -29.57 -19.31
CA GLY A 224 -29.90 -28.70 -18.45
C GLY A 224 -29.75 -28.94 -16.95
N CYS A 225 -28.70 -29.64 -16.49
CA CYS A 225 -28.54 -30.08 -15.09
C CYS A 225 -28.29 -28.98 -14.04
N ARG A 226 -28.07 -27.71 -14.46
CA ARG A 226 -27.89 -26.52 -13.61
C ARG A 226 -26.66 -26.47 -12.69
N ILE A 227 -25.76 -27.44 -12.77
CA ILE A 227 -24.51 -27.43 -11.98
C ILE A 227 -23.71 -26.15 -12.23
N CYS A 228 -23.60 -25.73 -13.50
CA CYS A 228 -22.86 -24.54 -13.88
C CYS A 228 -23.47 -23.23 -13.35
N GLU A 229 -24.81 -23.14 -13.31
CA GLU A 229 -25.55 -21.99 -12.75
C GLU A 229 -25.18 -21.76 -11.28
N HIS A 230 -25.18 -22.81 -10.46
CA HIS A 230 -24.85 -22.72 -9.05
C HIS A 230 -23.37 -22.45 -8.75
N LEU A 231 -22.47 -22.85 -9.65
CA LEU A 231 -21.02 -22.68 -9.45
C LEU A 231 -20.52 -21.28 -9.81
N CYS A 232 -21.26 -20.52 -10.61
CA CYS A 232 -20.78 -19.21 -11.07
C CYS A 232 -20.90 -18.15 -9.96
N PRO A 233 -19.79 -17.63 -9.38
CA PRO A 233 -19.87 -16.62 -8.34
C PRO A 233 -20.32 -15.25 -8.85
N TYR A 234 -20.37 -15.08 -10.18
CA TYR A 234 -20.72 -13.82 -10.85
C TYR A 234 -22.15 -13.83 -11.41
N GLY A 235 -22.89 -14.94 -11.29
CA GLY A 235 -24.22 -15.07 -11.90
C GLY A 235 -24.21 -14.99 -13.43
N ALA A 236 -23.11 -15.41 -14.07
CA ALA A 236 -22.93 -15.29 -15.51
C ALA A 236 -23.63 -16.40 -16.32
N ILE A 237 -24.34 -17.33 -15.67
CA ILE A 237 -25.00 -18.46 -16.33
C ILE A 237 -26.47 -18.42 -15.96
N GLU A 238 -27.32 -18.42 -16.97
CA GLU A 238 -28.78 -18.50 -16.85
C GLU A 238 -29.30 -19.72 -17.59
N MET A 239 -30.40 -20.31 -17.13
CA MET A 239 -31.05 -21.42 -17.82
C MET A 239 -32.17 -20.90 -18.72
N LYS A 240 -32.09 -21.18 -20.02
CA LYS A 240 -33.12 -20.83 -21.02
C LYS A 240 -33.83 -22.07 -21.52
N GLU A 241 -35.16 -21.98 -21.58
CA GLU A 241 -35.99 -23.01 -22.18
C GLU A 241 -36.08 -22.77 -23.70
N GLN A 242 -35.68 -23.77 -24.48
CA GLN A 242 -35.76 -23.74 -25.94
C GLN A 242 -37.17 -24.10 -26.42
N ALA A 243 -37.45 -23.85 -27.70
CA ALA A 243 -38.76 -24.14 -28.30
C ALA A 243 -39.15 -25.64 -28.28
N ASP A 244 -38.17 -26.54 -28.14
CA ASP A 244 -38.38 -27.98 -27.99
C ASP A 244 -38.61 -28.42 -26.53
N GLY A 245 -38.70 -27.47 -25.59
CA GLY A 245 -38.89 -27.70 -24.15
C GLY A 245 -37.60 -28.10 -23.42
N LYS A 246 -36.45 -28.16 -24.10
CA LYS A 246 -35.17 -28.43 -23.42
C LYS A 246 -34.67 -27.20 -22.70
N LEU A 247 -34.17 -27.42 -21.49
CA LEU A 247 -33.52 -26.39 -20.70
C LEU A 247 -32.01 -26.38 -20.98
N ILE A 248 -31.49 -25.27 -21.50
CA ILE A 248 -30.09 -25.11 -21.91
C ILE A 248 -29.44 -23.98 -21.11
N ALA A 249 -28.19 -24.19 -20.70
CA ALA A 249 -27.40 -23.14 -20.06
C ALA A 249 -26.97 -22.10 -21.10
N HIS A 250 -27.20 -20.82 -20.81
CA HIS A 250 -26.80 -19.68 -21.60
C HIS A 250 -25.85 -18.80 -20.78
N VAL A 251 -24.74 -18.38 -21.38
CA VAL A 251 -23.73 -17.56 -20.71
C VAL A 251 -24.03 -16.09 -21.01
N ILE A 252 -24.19 -15.29 -19.97
CA ILE A 252 -24.22 -13.83 -20.06
C ILE A 252 -22.77 -13.36 -20.19
N GLU A 253 -22.32 -13.18 -21.43
CA GLU A 253 -20.91 -12.92 -21.77
C GLU A 253 -20.30 -11.78 -20.93
N ALA A 254 -21.03 -10.68 -20.73
CA ALA A 254 -20.58 -9.51 -19.98
C ALA A 254 -20.26 -9.79 -18.49
N LEU A 255 -20.84 -10.83 -17.90
CA LEU A 255 -20.62 -11.20 -16.50
C LEU A 255 -19.54 -12.27 -16.33
N CYS A 256 -19.19 -12.99 -17.41
CA CYS A 256 -18.25 -14.10 -17.35
C CYS A 256 -16.82 -13.58 -17.18
N LYS A 257 -16.16 -13.92 -16.06
CA LYS A 257 -14.75 -13.58 -15.79
C LYS A 257 -13.75 -14.64 -16.22
N GLY A 258 -14.18 -15.64 -17.00
CA GLY A 258 -13.26 -16.64 -17.58
C GLY A 258 -12.57 -17.57 -16.58
N CYS A 259 -13.09 -17.74 -15.34
CA CYS A 259 -12.38 -18.51 -14.31
C CYS A 259 -12.35 -20.04 -14.55
N GLY A 260 -13.15 -20.56 -15.48
CA GLY A 260 -13.16 -21.97 -15.87
C GLY A 260 -13.90 -22.95 -14.94
N ALA A 261 -14.45 -22.49 -13.81
CA ALA A 261 -15.11 -23.37 -12.83
C ALA A 261 -16.32 -24.14 -13.40
N CYS A 262 -17.13 -23.49 -14.24
CA CYS A 262 -18.27 -24.15 -14.89
C CYS A 262 -17.83 -25.15 -15.99
N GLY A 263 -16.77 -24.82 -16.73
CA GLY A 263 -16.19 -25.69 -17.76
C GLY A 263 -15.65 -27.00 -17.17
N SER A 264 -14.89 -26.90 -16.08
CA SER A 264 -14.29 -28.06 -15.42
C SER A 264 -15.32 -28.97 -14.74
N ALA A 265 -16.42 -28.41 -14.24
CA ALA A 265 -17.45 -29.15 -13.53
C ALA A 265 -18.56 -29.72 -14.44
N CYS A 266 -18.58 -29.38 -15.73
CA CYS A 266 -19.65 -29.82 -16.63
C CYS A 266 -19.58 -31.34 -16.89
N PRO A 267 -20.56 -32.14 -16.44
CA PRO A 267 -20.48 -33.60 -16.55
C PRO A 267 -20.59 -34.09 -18.00
N THR A 268 -21.31 -33.36 -18.85
CA THR A 268 -21.46 -33.67 -20.27
C THR A 268 -20.38 -33.03 -21.14
N LYS A 269 -19.45 -32.27 -20.54
CA LYS A 269 -18.42 -31.48 -21.25
C LYS A 269 -19.00 -30.53 -22.30
N ALA A 270 -20.24 -30.08 -22.08
CA ALA A 270 -20.91 -29.12 -22.94
C ALA A 270 -20.30 -27.72 -22.85
N ILE A 271 -19.55 -27.40 -21.79
CA ILE A 271 -18.98 -26.07 -21.57
C ILE A 271 -17.49 -26.07 -21.89
N THR A 272 -17.07 -25.18 -22.79
CA THR A 272 -15.66 -24.92 -23.11
C THR A 272 -15.29 -23.49 -22.72
N MET A 273 -14.00 -23.25 -22.48
CA MET A 273 -13.48 -21.91 -22.18
C MET A 273 -12.69 -21.40 -23.38
N GLY A 274 -12.94 -20.17 -23.82
CA GLY A 274 -12.16 -19.55 -24.88
C GLY A 274 -10.67 -19.52 -24.53
N HIS A 275 -9.80 -19.89 -25.48
CA HIS A 275 -8.35 -20.04 -25.32
C HIS A 275 -7.86 -21.05 -24.25
N PHE A 276 -8.78 -21.75 -23.58
CA PHE A 276 -8.49 -22.77 -22.58
C PHE A 276 -9.41 -23.99 -22.79
N THR A 277 -9.54 -24.41 -24.04
CA THR A 277 -10.32 -25.60 -24.39
C THR A 277 -9.68 -26.87 -23.83
N THR A 278 -10.47 -27.93 -23.70
CA THR A 278 -9.96 -29.22 -23.20
C THR A 278 -8.87 -29.75 -24.13
N GLU A 279 -9.04 -29.58 -25.44
CA GLU A 279 -8.11 -29.99 -26.48
C GLU A 279 -6.78 -29.24 -26.37
N GLU A 280 -6.81 -27.91 -26.20
CA GLU A 280 -5.62 -27.07 -26.04
C GLU A 280 -4.83 -27.46 -24.78
N ILE A 281 -5.52 -27.61 -23.64
CA ILE A 281 -4.88 -28.00 -22.37
C ILE A 281 -4.28 -29.41 -22.49
N LEU A 282 -5.01 -30.37 -23.06
CA LEU A 282 -4.48 -31.72 -23.28
C LEU A 282 -3.30 -31.75 -24.25
N ALA A 283 -3.30 -30.88 -25.28
CA ALA A 283 -2.16 -30.73 -26.16
C ALA A 283 -0.93 -30.20 -25.41
N GLN A 284 -1.09 -29.21 -24.53
CA GLN A 284 0.00 -28.71 -23.67
C GLN A 284 0.54 -29.80 -22.74
N VAL A 285 -0.34 -30.58 -22.10
CA VAL A 285 0.05 -31.71 -21.24
C VAL A 285 0.82 -32.76 -22.02
N LYS A 286 0.31 -33.15 -23.20
CA LYS A 286 1.00 -34.11 -24.07
C LYS A 286 2.38 -33.60 -24.47
N ALA A 287 2.50 -32.34 -24.88
CA ALA A 287 3.77 -31.74 -25.26
C ALA A 287 4.79 -31.75 -24.11
N ALA A 288 4.36 -31.49 -22.88
CA ALA A 288 5.23 -31.54 -21.70
C ALA A 288 5.72 -32.95 -21.35
N LEU A 289 4.98 -34.00 -21.77
CA LEU A 289 5.32 -35.41 -21.52
C LEU A 289 6.15 -36.03 -22.65
N VAL A 290 6.27 -35.38 -23.81
CA VAL A 290 7.15 -35.85 -24.88
C VAL A 290 8.58 -35.45 -24.52
N GLU A 291 9.46 -36.44 -24.31
CA GLU A 291 10.89 -36.19 -24.18
C GLU A 291 11.38 -35.44 -25.42
N VAL A 292 11.89 -34.23 -25.20
CA VAL A 292 12.63 -33.51 -26.23
C VAL A 292 13.92 -34.30 -26.43
N LYS A 293 14.00 -35.09 -27.51
CA LYS A 293 15.29 -35.61 -27.97
C LYS A 293 16.17 -34.40 -28.28
N ALA A 294 17.12 -34.13 -27.39
CA ALA A 294 18.17 -33.15 -27.58
C ALA A 294 19.05 -33.50 -28.79
#